data_AF-A0A524KQ71-F1
#
_entry.id   AF-A0A524KQ71-F1
#
_cell.length_a   1.000
_cell.length_b   1.000
_cell.length_c   1.000
_cell.angle_alpha   90.00
_cell.angle_beta   90.00
_cell.angle_gamma   90.00
#
_symmetry.space_group_name_H-M   'P 1'
#
loop_
_entity.id
_entity.type
_entity.pdbx_description
1 polymer ?
#
loop_
_entity_poly.entity_id
_entity_poly.type
_entity_poly.pdbx_seq_one_letter_code
_entity_poly.pdbx_strand_id
1 'polypeptide(L)'
;MTGNLRLGFHAPPSSGEIADLLAEAAHAKIPVEVRGRGSKHEVGRLVQTGSVVSTERLSGISLYEPTELVLSAAAGTPLAEIEGLLAERGQQLAFEPVDLGPVLGSPPGQASIGGVFATNLAGSRRILAGAARDHLLGVHCVNGWGESFKSGGRVMKNVTGYDLCKAVAGSWGTLAVMTEVTMKVLPQPAETRTLLCFGLPDPTAVEAMCLCLGTPFEVSGTLHVQAPLAARLSHPGIAGAGAAVTAIRVESFPSSVRYRIGRLKDRLAAYSLSLELDTDQSRVFWEEIRTLRMFAGSDRPLWRISTAPSRAAKLVAIIARTLDV
;
A
#
# COMPACT_ATOMS: atom_id res chain seq x y z
N MET A 1 19.24 36.38 17.57
CA MET A 1 20.33 35.52 17.05
C MET A 1 19.83 34.89 15.76
N THR A 2 20.26 35.43 14.62
CA THR A 2 19.95 34.89 13.29
C THR A 2 20.71 33.58 13.12
N GLY A 3 20.10 32.48 13.56
CA GLY A 3 20.60 31.13 13.27
C GLY A 3 20.66 30.96 11.76
N ASN A 4 21.80 30.52 11.25
CA ASN A 4 21.95 30.13 9.85
C ASN A 4 20.92 29.04 9.56
N LEU A 5 19.83 29.46 8.91
CA LEU A 5 18.74 28.58 8.61
C LEU A 5 19.22 27.47 7.69
N ARG A 6 18.97 26.23 8.08
CA ARG A 6 19.51 25.07 7.40
C ARG A 6 18.67 24.74 6.16
N LEU A 7 18.86 25.50 5.09
CA LEU A 7 18.45 25.07 3.75
C LEU A 7 19.22 23.80 3.37
N GLY A 8 18.60 22.92 2.62
CA GLY A 8 19.13 21.64 2.20
C GLY A 8 18.37 20.45 2.78
N PHE A 9 18.99 19.28 2.64
CA PHE A 9 18.47 18.00 3.09
C PHE A 9 19.01 17.66 4.48
N HIS A 10 18.11 17.38 5.43
CA HIS A 10 18.44 17.00 6.81
C HIS A 10 17.80 15.66 7.15
N ALA A 11 18.61 14.70 7.57
CA ALA A 11 18.16 13.41 8.08
C ALA A 11 18.63 13.23 9.54
N PRO A 12 18.02 13.94 10.51
CA PRO A 12 18.39 13.78 11.91
C PRO A 12 18.07 12.36 12.42
N PRO A 13 18.89 11.80 13.32
CA PRO A 13 18.67 10.48 13.90
C PRO A 13 17.70 10.48 15.09
N SER A 14 17.17 11.64 15.51
CA SER A 14 16.32 11.77 16.70
C SER A 14 15.07 12.62 16.45
N SER A 15 13.99 12.33 17.18
CA SER A 15 12.74 13.10 17.10
C SER A 15 12.90 14.52 17.65
N GLY A 16 13.78 14.73 18.63
CA GLY A 16 14.09 16.06 19.18
C GLY A 16 14.73 16.97 18.15
N GLU A 17 15.71 16.47 17.38
CA GLU A 17 16.30 17.25 16.30
C GLU A 17 15.30 17.56 15.17
N ILE A 18 14.34 16.68 14.90
CA ILE A 18 13.22 17.00 13.99
C ILE A 18 12.37 18.14 14.55
N ALA A 19 12.04 18.11 15.83
CA ALA A 19 11.31 19.18 16.50
C ALA A 19 12.03 20.52 16.40
N ASP A 20 13.34 20.55 16.67
CA ASP A 20 14.15 21.76 16.57
C ASP A 20 14.15 22.31 15.13
N LEU A 21 14.37 21.46 14.12
CA LEU A 21 14.36 21.86 12.71
C LEU A 21 12.99 22.43 12.27
N LEU A 22 11.90 21.80 12.70
CA LEU A 22 10.55 22.27 12.36
C LEU A 22 10.21 23.58 13.09
N ALA A 23 10.61 23.73 14.35
CA ALA A 23 10.43 24.99 15.09
C ALA A 23 11.22 26.15 14.45
N GLU A 24 12.47 25.90 14.03
CA GLU A 24 13.29 26.88 13.29
C GLU A 24 12.62 27.28 11.97
N ALA A 25 12.16 26.31 11.18
CA ALA A 25 11.48 26.56 9.91
C ALA A 25 10.16 27.32 10.10
N ALA A 26 9.38 26.98 11.13
CA ALA A 26 8.14 27.66 11.48
C ALA A 26 8.39 29.13 11.86
N HIS A 27 9.40 29.39 12.69
CA HIS A 27 9.79 30.75 13.07
C HIS A 27 10.22 31.59 11.86
N ALA A 28 10.95 30.98 10.92
CA ALA A 28 11.39 31.62 9.70
C ALA A 28 10.34 31.65 8.57
N LYS A 29 9.17 31.01 8.76
CA LYS A 29 8.10 30.87 7.76
C LYS A 29 8.57 30.21 6.46
N ILE A 30 9.41 29.19 6.56
CA ILE A 30 9.95 28.46 5.42
C ILE A 30 9.19 27.13 5.28
N PRO A 31 8.61 26.83 4.10
CA PRO A 31 7.99 25.54 3.87
C PRO A 31 9.01 24.41 4.01
N VAL A 32 8.60 23.29 4.59
CA VAL A 32 9.45 22.09 4.73
C VAL A 32 8.83 20.95 3.93
N GLU A 33 9.64 20.28 3.13
CA GLU A 33 9.27 19.00 2.55
C GLU A 33 9.58 17.89 3.56
N VAL A 34 8.56 17.11 3.92
CA VAL A 34 8.74 15.93 4.76
C VAL A 34 8.98 14.73 3.86
N ARG A 35 10.11 14.06 4.06
CA ARG A 35 10.50 12.88 3.27
C ARG A 35 10.72 11.67 4.18
N GLY A 36 10.28 10.50 3.74
CA GLY A 36 10.80 9.24 4.27
C GLY A 36 12.11 8.90 3.56
N ARG A 37 12.17 7.70 2.97
CA ARG A 37 13.27 7.27 2.09
C ARG A 37 13.08 7.64 0.61
N GLY A 38 12.16 8.56 0.31
CA GLY A 38 11.97 9.10 -1.05
C GLY A 38 11.30 8.20 -2.10
N SER A 39 10.92 6.96 -1.80
CA SER A 39 10.38 6.01 -2.82
C SER A 39 9.08 6.40 -3.52
N LYS A 40 8.45 7.50 -3.10
CA LYS A 40 7.21 8.06 -3.67
C LYS A 40 7.31 9.57 -3.91
N HIS A 41 8.53 10.11 -3.97
CA HIS A 41 8.79 11.55 -4.10
C HIS A 41 8.15 12.14 -5.37
N GLU A 42 8.20 11.40 -6.49
CA GLU A 42 7.64 11.83 -7.78
C GLU A 42 6.10 11.75 -7.85
N VAL A 43 5.42 11.35 -6.77
CA VAL A 43 3.95 11.24 -6.78
C VAL A 43 3.33 12.61 -6.46
N GLY A 44 2.53 13.10 -7.40
CA GLY A 44 1.76 14.32 -7.22
C GLY A 44 2.58 15.59 -7.45
N ARG A 45 2.30 16.66 -6.70
CA ARG A 45 2.96 17.95 -6.86
C ARG A 45 4.14 18.07 -5.89
N LEU A 46 5.34 18.26 -6.44
CA LEU A 46 6.54 18.51 -5.65
C LEU A 46 6.42 19.78 -4.80
N VAL A 47 6.83 19.69 -3.54
CA VAL A 47 6.90 20.84 -2.63
C VAL A 47 8.00 21.78 -3.12
N GLN A 48 7.65 23.03 -3.39
CA GLN A 48 8.59 24.03 -3.89
C GLN A 48 9.36 24.65 -2.72
N THR A 49 10.34 23.93 -2.19
CA THR A 49 11.18 24.39 -1.07
C THR A 49 12.61 23.89 -1.18
N GLY A 50 13.53 24.65 -0.59
CA GLY A 50 14.92 24.23 -0.39
C GLY A 50 15.15 23.49 0.93
N SER A 51 14.15 23.34 1.81
CA SER A 51 14.29 22.69 3.11
C SER A 51 13.59 21.34 3.14
N VAL A 52 14.36 20.26 3.30
CA VAL A 52 13.86 18.89 3.37
C VAL A 52 14.21 18.29 4.72
N VAL A 53 13.21 17.77 5.44
CA VAL A 53 13.40 16.97 6.66
C VAL A 53 13.05 15.53 6.34
N SER A 54 14.06 14.67 6.41
CA SER A 54 13.97 13.25 6.15
C SER A 54 13.94 12.44 7.44
N THR A 55 13.06 11.43 7.50
CA THR A 55 13.03 10.46 8.61
C THR A 55 13.92 9.25 8.35
N GLU A 56 14.66 9.18 7.24
CA GLU A 56 15.36 7.95 6.82
C GLU A 56 16.39 7.40 7.84
N ARG A 57 16.93 8.28 8.71
CA ARG A 57 17.87 7.92 9.79
C ARG A 57 17.18 7.60 11.12
N LEU A 58 15.88 7.83 11.25
CA LEU A 58 15.04 7.32 12.34
C LEU A 58 14.59 5.91 11.98
N SER A 59 15.47 4.93 12.21
CA SER A 59 15.24 3.53 11.85
C SER A 59 15.41 2.61 13.05
N GLY A 60 14.71 1.49 13.02
CA GLY A 60 14.74 0.45 14.04
C GLY A 60 13.35 0.06 14.52
N ILE A 61 13.23 -1.17 14.98
CA ILE A 61 12.02 -1.73 15.57
C ILE A 61 12.16 -1.62 17.09
N SER A 62 11.29 -0.84 17.72
CA SER A 62 11.32 -0.54 19.16
C SER A 62 10.52 -1.55 20.00
N LEU A 63 9.58 -2.25 19.37
CA LEU A 63 8.77 -3.29 20.00
C LEU A 63 8.29 -4.28 18.94
N TYR A 64 8.33 -5.57 19.25
CA TYR A 64 7.57 -6.57 18.53
C TYR A 64 7.04 -7.61 19.51
N GLU A 65 5.72 -7.70 19.60
CA GLU A 65 4.98 -8.66 20.42
C GLU A 65 4.18 -9.58 19.49
N PRO A 66 4.75 -10.69 19.00
CA PRO A 66 4.13 -11.52 17.98
C PRO A 66 2.79 -12.12 18.44
N THR A 67 2.69 -12.51 19.72
CA THR A 67 1.46 -13.07 20.32
C THR A 67 0.35 -12.04 20.39
N GLU A 68 0.70 -10.78 20.67
CA GLU A 68 -0.25 -9.66 20.75
C GLU A 68 -0.55 -9.06 19.37
N LEU A 69 0.14 -9.52 18.32
CA LEU A 69 -0.01 -9.01 16.96
C LEU A 69 0.29 -7.51 16.84
N VAL A 70 1.26 -7.01 17.61
CA VAL A 70 1.64 -5.58 17.65
C VAL A 70 3.13 -5.40 17.37
N LEU A 71 3.45 -4.39 16.55
CA LEU A 71 4.82 -3.97 16.24
C LEU A 71 4.92 -2.44 16.32
N SER A 72 5.99 -1.92 16.93
CA SER A 72 6.34 -0.50 16.92
C SER A 72 7.71 -0.29 16.28
N ALA A 73 7.82 0.69 15.40
CA ALA A 73 9.05 0.98 14.68
C ALA A 73 9.19 2.48 14.41
N ALA A 74 10.43 2.94 14.35
CA ALA A 74 10.75 4.30 13.92
C ALA A 74 10.27 4.51 12.46
N ALA A 75 9.82 5.72 12.15
CA ALA A 75 9.13 6.01 10.89
C ALA A 75 10.00 5.79 9.63
N GLY A 76 11.32 5.91 9.76
CA GLY A 76 12.29 5.65 8.69
C GLY A 76 12.65 4.18 8.46
N THR A 77 12.20 3.27 9.34
CA THR A 77 12.51 1.84 9.23
C THR A 77 12.12 1.30 7.86
N PRO A 78 13.06 0.66 7.13
CA PRO A 78 12.78 0.03 5.85
C PRO A 78 11.61 -0.95 5.95
N LEU A 79 10.68 -0.86 5.00
CA LEU A 79 9.54 -1.77 4.94
C LEU A 79 10.00 -3.22 4.80
N ALA A 80 11.03 -3.47 3.99
CA ALA A 80 11.57 -4.81 3.76
C ALA A 80 12.13 -5.46 5.04
N GLU A 81 12.70 -4.66 5.96
CA GLU A 81 13.17 -5.14 7.27
C GLU A 81 11.99 -5.66 8.11
N ILE A 82 10.91 -4.88 8.17
CA ILE A 82 9.68 -5.26 8.87
C ILE A 82 9.05 -6.50 8.23
N GLU A 83 8.91 -6.53 6.91
CA GLU A 83 8.29 -7.66 6.22
C GLU A 83 9.10 -8.96 6.40
N GLY A 84 10.44 -8.86 6.40
CA GLY A 84 11.33 -9.97 6.73
C GLY A 84 11.09 -10.51 8.13
N LEU A 85 11.10 -9.63 9.15
CA LEU A 85 10.85 -10.01 10.54
C LEU A 85 9.46 -10.65 10.74
N LEU A 86 8.44 -10.12 10.07
CA LEU A 86 7.09 -10.69 10.16
C LEU A 86 7.02 -12.05 9.48
N ALA A 87 7.68 -12.23 8.33
CA ALA A 87 7.71 -13.51 7.62
C ALA A 87 8.34 -14.63 8.46
N GLU A 88 9.40 -14.34 9.23
CA GLU A 88 10.01 -15.31 10.17
C GLU A 88 9.03 -15.85 11.23
N ARG A 89 7.96 -15.09 11.52
CA ARG A 89 6.92 -15.48 12.49
C ARG A 89 5.61 -15.88 11.81
N GLY A 90 5.59 -16.04 10.49
CA GLY A 90 4.37 -16.35 9.74
C GLY A 90 3.31 -15.24 9.85
N GLN A 91 3.75 -13.98 9.93
CA GLN A 91 2.92 -12.78 10.01
C GLN A 91 3.15 -11.85 8.81
N GLN A 92 2.25 -10.90 8.62
CA GLN A 92 2.29 -9.95 7.50
C GLN A 92 1.58 -8.63 7.84
N LEU A 93 1.86 -7.62 7.02
CA LEU A 93 1.04 -6.41 6.92
C LEU A 93 -0.16 -6.71 6.02
N ALA A 94 -1.33 -6.88 6.62
CA ALA A 94 -2.50 -7.41 5.93
C ALA A 94 -3.06 -6.52 4.83
N PHE A 95 -2.75 -5.23 4.84
CA PHE A 95 -3.19 -4.27 3.82
C PHE A 95 -2.33 -4.27 2.55
N GLU A 96 -1.30 -5.13 2.46
CA GLU A 96 -0.39 -5.26 1.31
C GLU A 96 0.22 -3.92 0.88
N PRO A 97 1.23 -3.40 1.60
CA PRO A 97 1.75 -2.06 1.33
C PRO A 97 2.26 -1.91 -0.11
N VAL A 98 1.68 -1.02 -0.91
CA VAL A 98 2.08 -0.84 -2.33
C VAL A 98 3.53 -0.34 -2.45
N ASP A 99 4.30 -0.98 -3.32
CA ASP A 99 5.63 -0.50 -3.70
C ASP A 99 5.57 0.17 -5.07
N LEU A 100 5.76 1.49 -5.10
CA LEU A 100 5.76 2.26 -6.32
C LEU A 100 7.17 2.49 -6.88
N GLY A 101 8.21 2.01 -6.20
CA GLY A 101 9.59 2.21 -6.63
C GLY A 101 9.79 1.87 -8.11
N PRO A 102 9.50 0.61 -8.54
CA PRO A 102 9.75 0.18 -9.91
C PRO A 102 9.04 1.02 -10.97
N VAL A 103 7.80 1.45 -10.72
CA VAL A 103 7.04 2.27 -11.67
C VAL A 103 7.47 3.74 -11.67
N LEU A 104 8.09 4.22 -10.59
CA LEU A 104 8.63 5.58 -10.46
C LEU A 104 10.14 5.66 -10.76
N GLY A 105 10.72 4.62 -11.38
CA GLY A 105 12.15 4.62 -11.77
C GLY A 105 13.13 4.41 -10.61
N SER A 106 12.64 3.96 -9.45
CA SER A 106 13.45 3.64 -8.27
C SER A 106 13.53 2.12 -8.05
N PRO A 107 14.63 1.60 -7.48
CA PRO A 107 14.67 0.21 -7.01
C PRO A 107 13.49 -0.14 -6.08
N PRO A 108 12.96 -1.39 -6.13
CA PRO A 108 11.94 -1.86 -5.20
C PRO A 108 12.47 -1.91 -3.75
N GLY A 109 11.55 -1.98 -2.78
CA GLY A 109 11.87 -2.17 -1.37
C GLY A 109 12.38 -0.91 -0.64
N GLN A 110 12.36 0.25 -1.30
CA GLN A 110 12.85 1.51 -0.72
C GLN A 110 11.84 2.22 0.19
N ALA A 111 10.62 1.72 0.33
CA ALA A 111 9.64 2.32 1.23
C ALA A 111 10.09 2.25 2.69
N SER A 112 9.71 3.27 3.47
CA SER A 112 9.78 3.24 4.93
C SER A 112 8.38 3.06 5.51
N ILE A 113 8.29 2.54 6.72
CA ILE A 113 6.99 2.28 7.36
C ILE A 113 6.19 3.57 7.61
N GLY A 114 6.86 4.67 7.98
CA GLY A 114 6.24 5.98 8.09
C GLY A 114 5.67 6.46 6.75
N GLY A 115 6.40 6.26 5.65
CA GLY A 115 5.92 6.55 4.29
C GLY A 115 4.70 5.70 3.89
N VAL A 116 4.63 4.45 4.33
CA VAL A 116 3.45 3.58 4.12
C VAL A 116 2.21 4.19 4.77
N PHE A 117 2.29 4.57 6.05
CA PHE A 117 1.16 5.19 6.75
C PHE A 117 0.84 6.61 6.25
N ALA A 118 1.87 7.42 5.99
CA ALA A 118 1.70 8.80 5.49
C ALA A 118 1.02 8.86 4.13
N THR A 119 1.20 7.85 3.27
CA THR A 119 0.52 7.78 1.97
C THR A 119 -0.80 6.99 2.00
N ASN A 120 -0.99 6.13 3.01
CA ASN A 120 -2.16 5.27 3.18
C ASN A 120 -2.54 4.50 1.90
N LEU A 121 -1.52 4.11 1.13
CA LEU A 121 -1.68 3.21 -0.01
C LEU A 121 -1.84 1.78 0.50
N ALA A 122 -2.71 1.02 -0.15
CA ALA A 122 -3.01 -0.36 0.19
C ALA A 122 -3.21 -1.18 -1.09
N GLY A 123 -2.80 -2.43 -1.03
CA GLY A 123 -2.91 -3.39 -2.12
C GLY A 123 -4.28 -4.04 -2.18
N SER A 124 -4.33 -5.18 -2.87
CA SER A 124 -5.57 -5.84 -3.26
C SER A 124 -6.36 -6.39 -2.07
N ARG A 125 -5.70 -6.71 -0.94
CA ARG A 125 -6.36 -7.08 0.34
C ARG A 125 -7.23 -5.99 0.94
N ARG A 126 -7.16 -4.74 0.47
CA ARG A 126 -7.90 -3.61 1.08
C ARG A 126 -9.39 -3.88 1.26
N ILE A 127 -10.02 -4.62 0.34
CA ILE A 127 -11.45 -4.93 0.40
C ILE A 127 -11.83 -5.77 1.63
N LEU A 128 -10.92 -6.64 2.09
CA LEU A 128 -11.15 -7.55 3.22
C LEU A 128 -10.44 -7.06 4.50
N ALA A 129 -9.22 -6.54 4.36
CA ALA A 129 -8.34 -6.20 5.48
C ALA A 129 -8.29 -4.69 5.81
N GLY A 130 -8.89 -3.82 5.00
CA GLY A 130 -8.77 -2.37 5.17
C GLY A 130 -7.45 -1.79 4.63
N ALA A 131 -7.29 -0.47 4.76
CA ALA A 131 -6.10 0.25 4.33
C ALA A 131 -5.05 0.34 5.46
N ALA A 132 -3.85 0.84 5.17
CA ALA A 132 -2.78 1.00 6.17
C ALA A 132 -3.27 1.72 7.43
N ARG A 133 -4.03 2.82 7.29
CA ARG A 133 -4.60 3.57 8.43
C ARG A 133 -5.46 2.73 9.38
N ASP A 134 -6.08 1.66 8.91
CA ASP A 134 -6.97 0.80 9.70
C ASP A 134 -6.17 -0.20 10.57
N HIS A 135 -4.85 -0.28 10.35
CA HIS A 135 -3.90 -1.05 11.15
C HIS A 135 -2.98 -0.19 12.01
N LEU A 136 -3.08 1.13 11.93
CA LEU A 136 -2.29 2.06 12.74
C LEU A 136 -2.93 2.20 14.13
N LEU A 137 -2.26 1.67 15.15
CA LEU A 137 -2.74 1.67 16.52
C LEU A 137 -2.24 2.88 17.32
N GLY A 138 -1.06 3.38 17.00
CA GLY A 138 -0.42 4.49 17.71
C GLY A 138 0.61 5.20 16.86
N VAL A 139 0.85 6.47 17.17
CA VAL A 139 1.87 7.30 16.54
C VAL A 139 2.56 8.20 17.55
N HIS A 140 3.85 8.41 17.34
CA HIS A 140 4.58 9.58 17.83
C HIS A 140 4.85 10.49 16.64
N CYS A 141 4.61 11.78 16.82
CA CYS A 141 4.67 12.76 15.75
C CYS A 141 5.26 14.08 16.25
N VAL A 142 5.74 14.89 15.32
CA VAL A 142 6.12 16.29 15.53
C VAL A 142 5.30 17.15 14.57
N ASN A 143 4.60 18.16 15.09
CA ASN A 143 3.76 19.04 14.27
C ASN A 143 4.60 20.15 13.59
N GLY A 144 3.94 20.99 12.79
CA GLY A 144 4.58 22.09 12.07
C GLY A 144 5.15 23.21 12.96
N TRP A 145 4.88 23.22 14.26
CA TRP A 145 5.47 24.15 15.23
C TRP A 145 6.66 23.54 15.99
N GLY A 146 7.05 22.32 15.67
CA GLY A 146 8.10 21.58 16.39
C GLY A 146 7.62 20.94 17.70
N GLU A 147 6.32 20.89 17.96
CA GLU A 147 5.80 20.27 19.18
C GLU A 147 5.61 18.76 18.98
N SER A 148 6.15 17.97 19.91
CA SER A 148 5.95 16.53 19.92
C SER A 148 4.59 16.17 20.50
N PHE A 149 3.88 15.26 19.85
CA PHE A 149 2.65 14.68 20.37
C PHE A 149 2.58 13.18 20.10
N LYS A 150 1.71 12.50 20.86
CA LYS A 150 1.38 11.09 20.66
C LYS A 150 -0.12 10.91 20.55
N SER A 151 -0.53 9.90 19.80
CA SER A 151 -1.93 9.48 19.71
C SER A 151 -2.00 7.97 19.61
N GLY A 152 -3.09 7.39 20.10
CA GLY A 152 -3.25 5.95 20.12
C GLY A 152 -2.35 5.24 21.13
N GLY A 153 -2.06 3.97 20.87
CA GLY A 153 -1.20 3.16 21.73
C GLY A 153 -1.03 1.75 21.19
N ARG A 154 -0.70 0.80 22.08
CA ARG A 154 -0.48 -0.61 21.73
C ARG A 154 -1.75 -1.46 21.83
N VAL A 155 -2.90 -0.83 22.08
CA VAL A 155 -4.18 -1.51 22.31
C VAL A 155 -5.04 -1.49 21.06
N MET A 156 -5.72 -2.60 20.80
CA MET A 156 -6.60 -2.78 19.66
C MET A 156 -7.88 -1.94 19.74
N LYS A 157 -8.36 -1.69 20.96
CA LYS A 157 -9.55 -0.88 21.22
C LYS A 157 -9.14 0.37 21.98
N ASN A 158 -9.25 1.51 21.30
CA ASN A 158 -9.11 2.83 21.90
C ASN A 158 -10.41 3.60 21.69
N VAL A 159 -11.12 3.92 22.77
CA VAL A 159 -12.45 4.59 22.75
C VAL A 159 -12.42 5.97 23.38
N THR A 160 -11.24 6.53 23.64
CA THR A 160 -11.07 7.81 24.31
C THR A 160 -10.45 8.85 23.39
N GLY A 161 -11.13 9.99 23.24
CA GLY A 161 -10.63 11.14 22.49
C GLY A 161 -10.72 11.00 20.96
N TYR A 162 -10.06 11.92 20.26
CA TYR A 162 -9.99 11.91 18.80
C TYR A 162 -8.91 10.94 18.31
N ASP A 163 -9.23 10.19 17.27
CA ASP A 163 -8.30 9.27 16.63
C ASP A 163 -7.36 10.04 15.67
N LEU A 164 -6.35 10.69 16.23
CA LEU A 164 -5.37 11.43 15.43
C LEU A 164 -4.49 10.49 14.59
N CYS A 165 -4.39 9.19 14.92
CA CYS A 165 -3.69 8.20 14.09
C CYS A 165 -4.32 8.15 12.69
N LYS A 166 -5.65 8.06 12.63
CA LYS A 166 -6.39 8.12 11.36
C LYS A 166 -6.29 9.45 10.64
N ALA A 167 -6.09 10.56 11.38
CA ALA A 167 -5.94 11.89 10.78
C ALA A 167 -4.57 12.05 10.09
N VAL A 168 -3.48 11.59 10.73
CA VAL A 168 -2.13 11.69 10.16
C VAL A 168 -1.86 10.64 9.08
N ALA A 169 -2.55 9.49 9.12
CA ALA A 169 -2.43 8.49 8.08
C ALA A 169 -3.07 8.98 6.76
N GLY A 170 -2.26 9.02 5.69
CA GLY A 170 -2.68 9.59 4.42
C GLY A 170 -2.51 11.11 4.33
N SER A 171 -1.86 11.77 5.30
CA SER A 171 -1.62 13.22 5.27
C SER A 171 -0.43 13.63 4.39
N TRP A 172 0.35 12.68 3.86
CA TRP A 172 1.56 12.96 3.09
C TRP A 172 2.56 13.89 3.81
N GLY A 173 2.63 13.81 5.14
CA GLY A 173 3.49 14.66 5.96
C GLY A 173 3.01 16.10 6.16
N THR A 174 1.87 16.50 5.58
CA THR A 174 1.35 17.88 5.65
C THR A 174 0.80 18.29 7.01
N LEU A 175 0.39 17.33 7.85
CA LEU A 175 -0.14 17.59 9.20
C LEU A 175 0.91 17.43 10.29
N ALA A 176 1.82 16.46 10.13
CA ALA A 176 2.88 16.17 11.08
C ALA A 176 3.94 15.24 10.46
N VAL A 177 5.15 15.27 11.01
CA VAL A 177 6.19 14.28 10.76
C VAL A 177 6.00 13.12 11.73
N MET A 178 5.68 11.93 11.22
CA MET A 178 5.68 10.70 12.03
C MET A 178 7.12 10.36 12.40
N THR A 179 7.39 10.08 13.67
CA THR A 179 8.71 9.68 14.18
C THR A 179 8.74 8.22 14.62
N GLU A 180 7.62 7.71 15.15
CA GLU A 180 7.39 6.29 15.44
C GLU A 180 5.94 5.92 15.09
N VAL A 181 5.75 4.69 14.63
CA VAL A 181 4.43 4.12 14.35
C VAL A 181 4.28 2.80 15.10
N THR A 182 3.12 2.61 15.72
CA THR A 182 2.69 1.33 16.33
C THR A 182 1.54 0.79 15.50
N MET A 183 1.65 -0.46 15.08
CA MET A 183 0.70 -1.07 14.16
C MET A 183 0.34 -2.49 14.55
N LYS A 184 -0.86 -2.88 14.14
CA LYS A 184 -1.31 -4.26 14.15
C LYS A 184 -0.70 -5.01 12.97
N VAL A 185 -0.23 -6.21 13.22
CA VAL A 185 0.20 -7.19 12.20
C VAL A 185 -0.76 -8.38 12.23
N LEU A 186 -0.87 -9.17 11.17
CA LEU A 186 -1.78 -10.33 11.16
C LEU A 186 -1.05 -11.60 10.72
N PRO A 187 -1.54 -12.78 11.09
CA PRO A 187 -1.03 -14.04 10.55
C PRO A 187 -1.09 -14.07 9.02
N GLN A 188 -0.09 -14.69 8.39
CA GLN A 188 -0.14 -15.04 6.99
C GLN A 188 -1.16 -16.16 6.76
N PRO A 189 -1.92 -16.11 5.66
CA PRO A 189 -2.79 -17.22 5.30
C PRO A 189 -1.95 -18.44 4.90
N ALA A 190 -2.37 -19.60 5.39
CA ALA A 190 -1.71 -20.87 5.10
C ALA A 190 -1.88 -21.30 3.63
N GLU A 191 -3.00 -20.94 3.00
CA GLU A 191 -3.26 -21.21 1.59
C GLU A 191 -3.81 -19.96 0.88
N THR A 192 -3.30 -19.72 -0.32
CA THR A 192 -3.79 -18.69 -1.23
C THR A 192 -4.07 -19.36 -2.58
N ARG A 193 -5.20 -19.03 -3.20
CA ARG A 193 -5.55 -19.47 -4.56
C ARG A 193 -6.09 -18.31 -5.35
N THR A 194 -5.79 -18.29 -6.65
CA THR A 194 -6.29 -17.25 -7.56
C THR A 194 -6.94 -17.89 -8.76
N LEU A 195 -8.21 -17.56 -9.01
CA LEU A 195 -8.94 -17.95 -10.21
C LEU A 195 -8.74 -16.91 -11.31
N LEU A 196 -8.40 -17.36 -12.51
CA LEU A 196 -8.16 -16.51 -13.67
C LEU A 196 -9.17 -16.78 -14.79
N CYS A 197 -9.81 -15.72 -15.25
CA CYS A 197 -10.69 -15.69 -16.41
C CYS A 197 -10.03 -14.86 -17.52
N PHE A 198 -9.85 -15.45 -18.70
CA PHE A 198 -9.22 -14.76 -19.83
C PHE A 198 -10.25 -14.22 -20.82
N GLY A 199 -9.89 -13.13 -21.50
CA GLY A 199 -10.64 -12.60 -22.64
C GLY A 199 -11.96 -11.92 -22.29
N LEU A 200 -12.25 -11.68 -21.00
CA LEU A 200 -13.43 -10.94 -20.59
C LEU A 200 -13.31 -9.47 -21.03
N PRO A 201 -14.33 -8.91 -21.72
CA PRO A 201 -14.44 -7.47 -21.91
C PRO A 201 -14.56 -6.73 -20.58
N ASP A 202 -14.09 -5.49 -20.50
CA ASP A 202 -14.06 -4.70 -19.25
C ASP A 202 -15.40 -4.70 -18.47
N PRO A 203 -16.60 -4.53 -19.11
CA PRO A 203 -17.86 -4.58 -18.37
C PRO A 203 -18.14 -5.95 -17.73
N THR A 204 -17.87 -7.03 -18.46
CA THR A 204 -18.08 -8.40 -18.02
C THR A 204 -17.07 -8.80 -16.94
N ALA A 205 -15.83 -8.32 -17.02
CA ALA A 205 -14.85 -8.50 -15.96
C ALA A 205 -15.26 -7.81 -14.67
N VAL A 206 -15.76 -6.56 -14.75
CA VAL A 206 -16.30 -5.83 -13.60
C VAL A 206 -17.49 -6.58 -12.99
N GLU A 207 -18.39 -7.10 -13.81
CA GLU A 207 -19.53 -7.92 -13.37
C GLU A 207 -19.06 -9.16 -12.60
N ALA A 208 -18.13 -9.94 -13.16
CA ALA A 208 -17.57 -11.14 -12.52
C ALA A 208 -16.90 -10.82 -11.18
N MET A 209 -16.08 -9.76 -11.13
CA MET A 209 -15.44 -9.33 -9.88
C MET A 209 -16.48 -8.91 -8.83
N CYS A 210 -17.50 -8.12 -9.21
CA CYS A 210 -18.55 -7.69 -8.30
C CYS A 210 -19.39 -8.88 -7.79
N LEU A 211 -19.72 -9.84 -8.67
CA LEU A 211 -20.41 -11.07 -8.32
C LEU A 211 -19.64 -11.83 -7.24
N CYS A 212 -18.34 -12.05 -7.45
CA CYS A 212 -17.49 -12.77 -6.50
C CYS A 212 -17.34 -12.04 -5.16
N LEU A 213 -17.13 -10.71 -5.19
CA LEU A 213 -17.03 -9.87 -3.99
C LEU A 213 -18.34 -9.86 -3.16
N GLY A 214 -19.50 -10.05 -3.80
CA GLY A 214 -20.80 -10.12 -3.12
C GLY A 214 -21.10 -11.47 -2.46
N THR A 215 -20.21 -12.45 -2.56
CA THR A 215 -20.39 -13.78 -1.97
C THR A 215 -19.90 -13.87 -0.52
N PRO A 216 -20.37 -14.85 0.28
CA PRO A 216 -19.81 -15.10 1.61
C PRO A 216 -18.46 -15.84 1.57
N PHE A 217 -17.79 -15.91 0.41
CA PHE A 217 -16.57 -16.70 0.23
C PHE A 217 -15.28 -15.93 0.50
N GLU A 218 -15.37 -14.75 1.11
CA GLU A 218 -14.25 -13.92 1.56
C GLU A 218 -13.17 -13.72 0.48
N VAL A 219 -13.61 -13.21 -0.68
CA VAL A 219 -12.69 -12.81 -1.75
C VAL A 219 -11.77 -11.70 -1.22
N SER A 220 -10.47 -11.97 -1.21
CA SER A 220 -9.46 -11.10 -0.61
C SER A 220 -8.75 -10.20 -1.62
N GLY A 221 -9.13 -10.27 -2.89
CA GLY A 221 -8.58 -9.40 -3.93
C GLY A 221 -9.18 -9.71 -5.28
N THR A 222 -9.40 -8.68 -6.08
CA THR A 222 -9.82 -8.79 -7.47
C THR A 222 -9.01 -7.86 -8.34
N LEU A 223 -8.73 -8.26 -9.57
CA LEU A 223 -7.97 -7.47 -10.53
C LEU A 223 -8.50 -7.74 -11.93
N HIS A 224 -8.56 -6.70 -12.76
CA HIS A 224 -8.73 -6.86 -14.20
C HIS A 224 -7.63 -6.07 -14.93
N VAL A 225 -6.96 -6.71 -15.88
CA VAL A 225 -5.88 -6.13 -16.68
C VAL A 225 -6.15 -6.42 -18.16
N GLN A 226 -6.12 -5.36 -18.98
CA GLN A 226 -6.31 -5.46 -20.43
C GLN A 226 -5.12 -6.16 -21.11
N ALA A 227 -5.34 -6.75 -22.28
CA ALA A 227 -4.40 -7.64 -22.96
C ALA A 227 -2.96 -7.08 -23.11
N PRO A 228 -2.74 -5.81 -23.52
CA PRO A 228 -1.38 -5.29 -23.70
C PRO A 228 -0.57 -5.23 -22.40
N LEU A 229 -1.23 -4.95 -21.27
CA LEU A 229 -0.58 -4.93 -19.96
C LEU A 229 -0.46 -6.34 -19.38
N ALA A 230 -1.43 -7.23 -19.64
CA ALA A 230 -1.37 -8.62 -19.22
C ALA A 230 -0.17 -9.36 -19.86
N ALA A 231 0.16 -9.02 -21.11
CA ALA A 231 1.33 -9.52 -21.82
C ALA A 231 2.68 -9.16 -21.16
N ARG A 232 2.68 -8.16 -20.26
CA ARG A 232 3.89 -7.69 -19.53
C ARG A 232 4.07 -8.35 -18.17
N LEU A 233 3.11 -9.17 -17.73
CA LEU A 233 3.20 -9.90 -16.47
C LEU A 233 4.19 -11.08 -16.61
N SER A 234 4.80 -11.47 -15.50
CA SER A 234 5.84 -12.49 -15.46
C SER A 234 5.32 -13.92 -15.66
N HIS A 235 4.05 -14.19 -15.35
CA HIS A 235 3.48 -15.53 -15.43
C HIS A 235 3.31 -15.97 -16.90
N PRO A 236 3.99 -17.03 -17.38
CA PRO A 236 4.01 -17.39 -18.81
C PRO A 236 2.62 -17.66 -19.40
N GLY A 237 1.75 -18.33 -18.64
CA GLY A 237 0.38 -18.61 -19.07
C GLY A 237 -0.51 -17.37 -19.18
N ILE A 238 -0.17 -16.27 -18.51
CA ILE A 238 -0.90 -14.99 -18.64
C ILE A 238 -0.28 -14.19 -19.79
N ALA A 239 1.04 -14.07 -19.82
CA ALA A 239 1.74 -13.30 -20.84
C ALA A 239 1.51 -13.84 -22.26
N GLY A 240 1.51 -15.17 -22.41
CA GLY A 240 1.32 -15.85 -23.70
C GLY A 240 -0.14 -15.97 -24.15
N ALA A 241 -1.12 -15.62 -23.31
CA ALA A 241 -2.54 -15.77 -23.66
C ALA A 241 -3.01 -14.75 -24.71
N GLY A 242 -2.31 -13.63 -24.86
CA GLY A 242 -2.71 -12.56 -25.79
C GLY A 242 -4.07 -11.94 -25.48
N ALA A 243 -4.55 -12.08 -24.24
CA ALA A 243 -5.91 -11.70 -23.82
C ALA A 243 -5.89 -10.92 -22.51
N ALA A 244 -6.98 -10.18 -22.24
CA ALA A 244 -7.21 -9.57 -20.93
C ALA A 244 -7.34 -10.67 -19.86
N VAL A 245 -6.96 -10.36 -18.63
CA VAL A 245 -7.04 -11.30 -17.49
C VAL A 245 -7.83 -10.68 -16.36
N THR A 246 -8.76 -11.46 -15.80
CA THR A 246 -9.51 -11.12 -14.59
C THR A 246 -9.16 -12.13 -13.50
N ALA A 247 -8.69 -11.66 -12.36
CA ALA A 247 -8.21 -12.46 -11.25
C ALA A 247 -9.08 -12.29 -10.01
N ILE A 248 -9.37 -13.40 -9.32
CA ILE A 248 -10.13 -13.45 -8.07
C ILE A 248 -9.30 -14.26 -7.07
N ARG A 249 -8.89 -13.65 -5.96
CA ARG A 249 -8.11 -14.30 -4.90
C ARG A 249 -8.97 -14.69 -3.71
N VAL A 250 -8.69 -15.88 -3.18
CA VAL A 250 -9.14 -16.33 -1.87
C VAL A 250 -7.94 -16.81 -1.07
N GLU A 251 -7.90 -16.47 0.22
CA GLU A 251 -6.83 -16.89 1.11
C GLU A 251 -7.36 -17.15 2.53
N SER A 252 -6.94 -18.27 3.13
CA SER A 252 -7.34 -18.69 4.48
C SER A 252 -6.61 -19.99 4.85
N PHE A 253 -7.24 -20.82 5.67
CA PHE A 253 -6.84 -22.20 5.93
C PHE A 253 -7.22 -23.14 4.77
N PRO A 254 -6.47 -24.24 4.57
CA PRO A 254 -6.63 -25.10 3.39
C PRO A 254 -8.04 -25.63 3.11
N SER A 255 -8.73 -26.12 4.15
CA SER A 255 -10.09 -26.65 4.00
C SER A 255 -11.10 -25.58 3.56
N SER A 256 -10.96 -24.36 4.08
CA SER A 256 -11.82 -23.23 3.74
C SER A 256 -11.55 -22.75 2.32
N VAL A 257 -10.29 -22.63 1.92
CA VAL A 257 -9.91 -22.22 0.57
C VAL A 257 -10.44 -23.19 -0.47
N ARG A 258 -10.25 -24.51 -0.28
CA ARG A 258 -10.77 -25.52 -1.22
C ARG A 258 -12.28 -25.42 -1.42
N TYR A 259 -13.04 -25.31 -0.33
CA TYR A 259 -14.50 -25.15 -0.40
C TYR A 259 -14.89 -23.87 -1.15
N ARG A 260 -14.33 -22.72 -0.76
CA ARG A 260 -14.65 -21.41 -1.33
C ARG A 260 -14.29 -21.32 -2.80
N ILE A 261 -13.13 -21.83 -3.19
CA ILE A 261 -12.70 -21.92 -4.58
C ILE A 261 -13.69 -22.75 -5.39
N GLY A 262 -14.08 -23.95 -4.94
CA GLY A 262 -15.08 -24.76 -5.62
C GLY A 262 -16.38 -23.99 -5.88
N ARG A 263 -16.91 -23.30 -4.86
CA ARG A 263 -18.13 -22.49 -5.00
C ARG A 263 -17.96 -21.29 -5.93
N LEU A 264 -16.79 -20.66 -5.95
CA LEU A 264 -16.50 -19.56 -6.87
C LEU A 264 -16.37 -20.05 -8.31
N LYS A 265 -15.82 -21.24 -8.54
CA LYS A 265 -15.77 -21.85 -9.87
C LYS A 265 -17.18 -22.04 -10.45
N ASP A 266 -18.13 -22.52 -9.65
CA ASP A 266 -19.53 -22.67 -10.08
C ASP A 266 -20.13 -21.31 -10.51
N ARG A 267 -19.81 -20.23 -9.79
CA ARG A 267 -20.26 -18.87 -10.12
C ARG A 267 -19.58 -18.30 -11.36
N LEU A 268 -18.34 -18.67 -11.60
CA LEU A 268 -17.52 -18.21 -12.72
C LEU A 268 -17.67 -19.08 -13.98
N ALA A 269 -18.50 -20.13 -13.95
CA ALA A 269 -18.67 -21.06 -15.07
C ALA A 269 -19.08 -20.36 -16.38
N ALA A 270 -19.83 -19.26 -16.30
CA ALA A 270 -20.24 -18.46 -17.46
C ALA A 270 -19.17 -17.46 -17.96
N TYR A 271 -18.05 -17.31 -17.25
CA TYR A 271 -17.07 -16.23 -17.45
C TYR A 271 -15.70 -16.73 -17.95
N SER A 272 -15.65 -17.80 -18.75
CA SER A 272 -14.40 -18.31 -19.34
C SER A 272 -13.30 -18.61 -18.30
N LEU A 273 -13.67 -19.18 -17.15
CA LEU A 273 -12.71 -19.61 -16.14
C LEU A 273 -11.73 -20.62 -16.75
N SER A 274 -10.43 -20.29 -16.71
CA SER A 274 -9.42 -20.99 -17.50
C SER A 274 -8.26 -21.55 -16.68
N LEU A 275 -7.89 -20.90 -15.57
CA LEU A 275 -6.72 -21.28 -14.79
C LEU A 275 -6.93 -21.00 -13.30
N GLU A 276 -6.44 -21.90 -12.45
CA GLU A 276 -6.30 -21.69 -11.01
C GLU A 276 -4.80 -21.67 -10.69
N LEU A 277 -4.35 -20.59 -10.05
CA LEU A 277 -3.00 -20.49 -9.52
C LEU A 277 -2.96 -21.10 -8.11
N ASP A 278 -1.95 -21.92 -7.86
CA ASP A 278 -1.66 -22.44 -6.51
C ASP A 278 -1.13 -21.34 -5.57
N THR A 279 -0.65 -21.72 -4.38
CA THR A 279 -0.19 -20.78 -3.36
C THR A 279 1.00 -19.97 -3.83
N ASP A 280 1.99 -20.65 -4.41
CA ASP A 280 3.26 -20.02 -4.77
C ASP A 280 3.07 -19.14 -6.00
N GLN A 281 2.36 -19.65 -7.01
CA GLN A 281 1.99 -18.88 -8.19
C GLN A 281 1.11 -17.66 -7.83
N SER A 282 0.15 -17.83 -6.91
CA SER A 282 -0.69 -16.71 -6.46
C SER A 282 0.14 -15.65 -5.75
N ARG A 283 1.06 -16.03 -4.85
CA ARG A 283 1.91 -15.07 -4.13
C ARG A 283 2.79 -14.27 -5.08
N VAL A 284 3.45 -14.94 -6.02
CA VAL A 284 4.27 -14.28 -7.06
C VAL A 284 3.43 -13.33 -7.89
N PHE A 285 2.26 -13.77 -8.36
CA PHE A 285 1.34 -12.95 -9.14
C PHE A 285 0.94 -11.68 -8.38
N TRP A 286 0.45 -11.79 -7.15
CA TRP A 286 -0.02 -10.62 -6.39
C TRP A 286 1.11 -9.71 -5.91
N GLU A 287 2.33 -10.22 -5.70
CA GLU A 287 3.51 -9.38 -5.44
C GLU A 287 3.88 -8.55 -6.69
N GLU A 288 3.78 -9.12 -7.89
CA GLU A 288 3.95 -8.36 -9.13
C GLU A 288 2.90 -7.25 -9.28
N ILE A 289 1.64 -7.53 -8.94
CA ILE A 289 0.56 -6.52 -8.96
C ILE A 289 0.82 -5.42 -7.94
N ARG A 290 1.27 -5.77 -6.73
CA ARG A 290 1.62 -4.84 -5.65
C ARG A 290 2.73 -3.85 -6.05
N THR A 291 3.65 -4.26 -6.92
CA THR A 291 4.76 -3.42 -7.40
C THR A 291 4.42 -2.61 -8.64
N LEU A 292 3.23 -2.82 -9.23
CA LEU A 292 2.81 -2.22 -10.51
C LEU A 292 3.85 -2.40 -11.63
N ARG A 293 4.62 -3.50 -11.58
CA ARG A 293 5.74 -3.75 -12.50
C ARG A 293 5.32 -3.72 -13.97
N MET A 294 4.09 -4.11 -14.29
CA MET A 294 3.55 -4.06 -15.65
C MET A 294 3.47 -2.65 -16.25
N PHE A 295 3.66 -1.60 -15.45
CA PHE A 295 3.75 -0.21 -15.92
C PHE A 295 5.18 0.33 -15.99
N ALA A 296 6.18 -0.39 -15.44
CA ALA A 296 7.55 0.11 -15.34
C ALA A 296 8.16 0.44 -16.71
N GLY A 297 9.01 1.47 -16.77
CA GLY A 297 9.66 1.91 -18.01
C GLY A 297 8.76 2.64 -19.00
N SER A 298 7.51 2.94 -18.64
CA SER A 298 6.67 3.85 -19.42
C SER A 298 7.02 5.30 -19.10
N ASP A 299 7.07 6.15 -20.12
CA ASP A 299 7.15 7.61 -20.03
C ASP A 299 5.76 8.27 -19.90
N ARG A 300 4.69 7.48 -19.97
CA ARG A 300 3.31 7.97 -19.85
C ARG A 300 2.96 8.25 -18.39
N PRO A 301 2.14 9.28 -18.11
CA PRO A 301 1.63 9.53 -16.77
C PRO A 301 0.85 8.33 -16.21
N LEU A 302 1.15 7.93 -14.98
CA LEU A 302 0.36 6.94 -14.26
C LEU A 302 -0.70 7.62 -13.39
N TRP A 303 -1.97 7.35 -13.67
CA TRP A 303 -3.09 7.90 -12.90
C TRP A 303 -3.76 6.85 -12.03
N ARG A 304 -4.08 7.24 -10.79
CA ARG A 304 -4.92 6.46 -9.89
C ARG A 304 -6.26 7.17 -9.73
N ILE A 305 -7.32 6.55 -10.24
CA ILE A 305 -8.67 7.11 -10.20
C ILE A 305 -9.57 6.20 -9.35
N SER A 306 -10.34 6.77 -8.44
CA SER A 306 -11.32 6.03 -7.63
C SER A 306 -12.73 6.33 -8.13
N THR A 307 -13.52 5.28 -8.33
CA THR A 307 -14.93 5.37 -8.74
C THR A 307 -15.72 4.22 -8.13
N ALA A 308 -17.05 4.27 -8.22
CA ALA A 308 -17.88 3.12 -7.87
C ALA A 308 -17.53 1.93 -8.78
N PRO A 309 -17.39 0.69 -8.27
CA PRO A 309 -17.00 -0.47 -9.07
C PRO A 309 -17.84 -0.65 -10.34
N SER A 310 -19.16 -0.49 -10.24
CA SER A 310 -20.10 -0.59 -11.36
C SER A 310 -19.91 0.46 -12.47
N ARG A 311 -19.15 1.53 -12.22
CA ARG A 311 -18.84 2.59 -13.19
C ARG A 311 -17.44 2.46 -13.80
N ALA A 312 -16.60 1.54 -13.30
CA ALA A 312 -15.20 1.44 -13.68
C ALA A 312 -15.01 1.23 -15.20
N ALA A 313 -15.68 0.23 -15.78
CA ALA A 313 -15.57 -0.05 -17.23
C ALA A 313 -15.99 1.15 -18.10
N LYS A 314 -17.08 1.84 -17.72
CA LYS A 314 -17.53 3.05 -18.43
C LYS A 314 -16.51 4.17 -18.34
N LEU A 315 -15.91 4.37 -17.17
CA LEU A 315 -14.87 5.39 -16.97
C LEU A 315 -13.65 5.10 -17.83
N VAL A 316 -13.14 3.86 -17.83
CA VAL A 316 -12.02 3.44 -18.68
C VAL A 316 -12.33 3.69 -20.15
N ALA A 317 -13.53 3.32 -20.62
CA ALA A 317 -13.94 3.56 -22.00
C ALA A 317 -14.02 5.05 -22.37
N ILE A 318 -14.43 5.93 -21.44
CA ILE A 318 -14.44 7.38 -21.66
C ILE A 318 -13.00 7.92 -21.76
N ILE A 319 -12.12 7.52 -20.84
CA ILE A 319 -10.71 7.91 -20.84
C ILE A 319 -10.06 7.49 -22.16
N ALA A 320 -10.25 6.23 -22.59
CA ALA A 320 -9.71 5.68 -23.82
C ALA A 320 -10.16 6.38 -25.11
N ARG A 321 -11.32 7.06 -25.09
CA ARG A 321 -11.81 7.83 -26.24
C ARG A 321 -11.34 9.28 -26.25
N THR A 322 -11.00 9.82 -25.08
CA THR A 322 -10.79 11.27 -24.89
C THR A 322 -9.31 11.62 -24.81
N LEU A 323 -8.49 10.66 -24.40
CA LEU A 323 -7.06 10.81 -24.20
C LEU A 323 -6.33 9.82 -25.08
N ASP A 324 -5.14 10.19 -25.55
CA ASP A 324 -4.20 9.28 -26.20
C ASP A 324 -3.55 8.40 -25.12
N VAL A 325 -4.26 7.35 -24.69
CA VAL A 325 -3.86 6.43 -23.60
C VAL A 325 -3.29 5.11 -24.08
#